data_AF-A0A9E5XWI5-F1
#
_entry.id   AF-A0A9E5XWI5-F1
#
_cell.length_a   1.000
_cell.length_b   1.000
_cell.length_c   1.000
_cell.angle_alpha   90.00
_cell.angle_beta   90.00
_cell.angle_gamma   90.00
#
_symmetry.space_group_name_H-M   'P 1'
#
loop_
_entity.id
_entity.type
_entity.pdbx_description
1 polymer ?
#
loop_
_entity_poly.entity_id
_entity_poly.type
_entity_poly.pdbx_seq_one_letter_code
_entity_poly.pdbx_strand_id
1 'polypeptide(L)'
;MDNKKEVICFKQKRDFGEILGAPFYFIIQEYKPFFSALFRYTYPYLFLLFVSFAMLSDDIYEMSAEQPRFSALSTVYFSFFLAALVLCFLIVVTVTYSYIAMYVKKGKDGFVAEEVGELYKKNVLNVFIAGFLVWISVLAGLLLLYIPGIYLSTALSFVFIILVYENKTIGEAFSGTFEIIKGNWWYTFALIFVFGLIAGLMSYVVLIPIYLVVLTTFAGGGEFGYISFVILSFLVFLYFAIYLFIVSMQQIMLSFLYFTLKEKK
;
A
#
# COMPACT_ATOMS: atom_id res chain seq x y z
N MET A 1 34.73 -14.58 -0.81
CA MET A 1 33.88 -13.73 0.03
C MET A 1 32.48 -14.31 -0.04
N ASP A 2 32.21 -15.25 0.87
CA ASP A 2 30.91 -15.91 1.02
C ASP A 2 29.90 -14.91 1.59
N ASN A 3 29.15 -14.23 0.72
CA ASN A 3 28.05 -13.37 1.13
C ASN A 3 26.80 -14.23 1.34
N LYS A 4 26.82 -15.11 2.37
CA LYS A 4 25.58 -15.66 2.92
C LYS A 4 24.84 -14.50 3.58
N LYS A 5 23.95 -13.85 2.83
CA LYS A 5 23.01 -12.87 3.39
C LYS A 5 22.33 -13.51 4.60
N GLU A 6 22.63 -13.00 5.79
CA GLU A 6 22.02 -13.49 7.04
C GLU A 6 20.49 -13.44 6.94
N VAL A 7 19.83 -14.47 7.45
CA VAL A 7 18.37 -14.56 7.41
C VAL A 7 17.78 -13.41 8.23
N ILE A 8 16.88 -12.62 7.62
CA ILE A 8 16.27 -11.47 8.30
C ILE A 8 15.39 -11.97 9.45
N CYS A 9 15.71 -11.54 10.68
CA CYS A 9 14.95 -11.88 11.89
C CYS A 9 14.02 -10.73 12.30
N PHE A 10 12.70 -10.90 12.21
CA PHE A 10 11.75 -9.83 12.59
C PHE A 10 11.79 -9.50 14.10
N LYS A 11 12.01 -10.50 14.96
CA LYS A 11 12.00 -10.38 16.43
C LYS A 11 13.34 -9.92 16.98
N GLN A 12 13.67 -8.66 16.70
CA GLN A 12 14.93 -8.04 17.10
C GLN A 12 14.66 -6.57 17.47
N LYS A 13 15.37 -6.07 18.48
CA LYS A 13 15.44 -4.63 18.77
C LYS A 13 16.22 -3.95 17.65
N ARG A 14 15.58 -2.99 16.99
CA ARG A 14 16.17 -2.19 15.91
C ARG A 14 16.19 -0.72 16.25
N ASP A 15 17.20 -0.05 15.72
CA ASP A 15 17.30 1.40 15.76
C ASP A 15 16.44 2.06 14.67
N PHE A 16 16.22 3.36 14.79
CA PHE A 16 15.35 4.12 13.88
C PHE A 16 15.72 3.95 12.40
N GLY A 17 17.00 4.10 12.07
CA GLY A 17 17.50 3.94 10.69
C GLY A 17 17.40 2.50 10.19
N GLU A 18 17.59 1.52 11.07
CA GLU A 18 17.48 0.10 10.71
C GLU A 18 16.04 -0.26 10.35
N ILE A 19 15.04 0.27 11.07
CA ILE A 19 13.62 0.05 10.77
C ILE A 19 13.25 0.66 9.41
N LEU A 20 13.76 1.87 9.10
CA LEU A 20 13.52 2.50 7.81
C LEU A 20 14.16 1.74 6.64
N GLY A 21 15.35 1.17 6.85
CA GLY A 21 16.06 0.38 5.84
C GLY A 21 15.55 -1.06 5.68
N ALA A 22 14.95 -1.64 6.73
CA ALA A 22 14.56 -3.05 6.75
C ALA A 22 13.63 -3.51 5.60
N PRO A 23 12.63 -2.73 5.14
CA PRO A 23 11.81 -3.11 3.99
C PRO A 23 12.62 -3.33 2.72
N PHE A 24 13.61 -2.46 2.46
CA PHE A 24 14.47 -2.57 1.27
C PHE A 24 15.28 -3.87 1.30
N TYR A 25 15.90 -4.18 2.44
CA TYR A 25 16.65 -5.43 2.61
C TYR A 25 15.75 -6.66 2.47
N PHE A 26 14.56 -6.63 3.09
CA PHE A 26 13.58 -7.71 3.00
C PHE A 26 13.14 -7.96 1.56
N ILE A 27 12.76 -6.91 0.84
CA ILE A 27 12.36 -7.04 -0.55
C ILE A 27 13.51 -7.55 -1.41
N ILE A 28 14.73 -7.03 -1.27
CA ILE A 28 15.89 -7.51 -2.04
C ILE A 28 16.18 -8.99 -1.79
N GLN A 29 15.95 -9.47 -0.56
CA GLN A 29 16.15 -10.88 -0.21
C GLN A 29 15.03 -11.79 -0.71
N GLU A 30 13.78 -11.34 -0.59
CA GLU A 30 12.58 -12.14 -0.82
C GLU A 30 11.83 -11.76 -2.11
N TYR A 31 12.44 -11.00 -3.03
CA TYR A 31 11.72 -10.41 -4.16
C TYR A 31 10.94 -11.45 -4.96
N LYS A 32 11.54 -12.59 -5.35
CA LYS A 32 10.85 -13.63 -6.13
C LYS A 32 9.62 -14.19 -5.42
N PRO A 33 9.74 -14.82 -4.23
CA PRO A 33 8.58 -15.41 -3.57
C PRO A 33 7.56 -14.35 -3.12
N PHE A 34 8.01 -13.19 -2.63
CA PHE A 34 7.12 -12.11 -2.19
C PHE A 34 6.31 -11.53 -3.36
N PHE A 35 6.96 -11.11 -4.45
CA PHE A 35 6.25 -10.58 -5.61
C PHE A 35 5.39 -11.64 -6.28
N SER A 36 5.83 -12.90 -6.32
CA SER A 36 4.99 -13.98 -6.86
C SER A 36 3.72 -14.17 -6.04
N ALA A 37 3.79 -14.10 -4.70
CA ALA A 37 2.62 -14.20 -3.83
C ALA A 37 1.69 -12.99 -4.03
N LEU A 38 2.26 -11.79 -4.10
CA LEU A 38 1.50 -10.55 -4.32
C LEU A 38 0.78 -10.57 -5.68
N PHE A 39 1.53 -10.76 -6.77
CA PHE A 39 0.98 -10.74 -8.12
C PHE A 39 -0.08 -11.81 -8.34
N ARG A 40 0.06 -13.01 -7.76
CA ARG A 40 -0.92 -14.11 -7.89
C ARG A 40 -2.34 -13.68 -7.55
N TYR A 41 -2.52 -12.77 -6.59
CA TYR A 41 -3.85 -12.28 -6.20
C TYR A 41 -4.19 -10.90 -6.77
N THR A 42 -3.20 -10.03 -6.97
CA THR A 42 -3.46 -8.65 -7.41
C THR A 42 -3.61 -8.53 -8.94
N TYR A 43 -3.04 -9.43 -9.75
CA TYR A 43 -3.00 -9.26 -11.22
C TYR A 43 -4.37 -9.06 -11.91
N PRO A 44 -5.48 -9.73 -11.54
CA PRO A 44 -6.75 -9.53 -12.23
C PRO A 44 -7.31 -8.13 -11.98
N TYR A 45 -7.08 -7.60 -10.78
CA TYR A 45 -7.54 -6.27 -10.38
C TYR A 45 -6.61 -5.17 -10.89
N LEU A 46 -5.31 -5.44 -11.05
CA LEU A 46 -4.41 -4.55 -11.77
C LEU A 46 -4.80 -4.43 -13.24
N PHE A 47 -5.18 -5.54 -13.88
CA PHE A 47 -5.67 -5.52 -15.25
C PHE A 47 -7.00 -4.75 -15.35
N LEU A 48 -7.93 -4.98 -14.43
CA LEU A 48 -9.18 -4.21 -14.37
C LEU A 48 -8.90 -2.71 -14.18
N LEU A 49 -8.00 -2.35 -13.27
CA LEU A 49 -7.58 -0.98 -13.02
C LEU A 49 -6.98 -0.33 -14.27
N PHE A 50 -6.13 -1.05 -15.00
CA PHE A 50 -5.56 -0.59 -16.28
C PHE A 50 -6.66 -0.35 -17.32
N VAL A 51 -7.51 -1.34 -17.57
CA VAL A 51 -8.56 -1.26 -18.59
C VAL A 51 -9.57 -0.17 -18.26
N SER A 52 -10.04 -0.10 -17.02
CA SER A 52 -10.98 0.95 -16.59
C SER A 52 -10.40 2.35 -16.76
N PHE A 53 -9.11 2.53 -16.44
CA PHE A 53 -8.46 3.83 -16.62
C PHE A 53 -8.20 4.17 -18.10
N ALA A 54 -7.84 3.19 -18.91
CA ALA A 54 -7.65 3.35 -20.35
C ALA A 54 -8.97 3.77 -21.04
N MET A 55 -10.07 3.06 -20.75
CA MET A 55 -11.40 3.39 -21.27
C MET A 55 -11.88 4.77 -20.79
N LEU A 56 -11.64 5.10 -19.52
CA LEU A 56 -11.95 6.44 -19.00
C LEU A 56 -11.16 7.54 -19.74
N SER A 57 -9.89 7.29 -20.02
CA SER A 57 -9.03 8.25 -20.71
C SER A 57 -9.45 8.45 -22.16
N ASP A 58 -9.83 7.38 -22.84
CA ASP A 58 -10.33 7.39 -24.23
C ASP A 58 -11.63 8.18 -24.34
N ASP A 59 -12.62 7.90 -23.47
CA ASP A 59 -13.88 8.64 -23.41
C ASP A 59 -13.65 10.14 -23.10
N ILE A 60 -12.75 10.47 -22.16
CA ILE A 60 -12.38 11.86 -21.86
C ILE A 60 -11.74 12.55 -23.07
N TYR A 61 -10.89 11.85 -23.82
CA TYR A 61 -10.25 12.41 -25.01
C TYR A 61 -11.28 12.74 -26.10
N GLU A 62 -12.16 11.80 -26.42
CA GLU A 62 -13.23 12.02 -27.42
C GLU A 62 -14.11 13.22 -27.03
N MET A 63 -14.49 13.31 -25.75
CA MET A 63 -15.33 14.42 -25.25
C MET A 63 -14.60 15.77 -25.24
N SER A 64 -13.27 15.78 -25.05
CA SER A 64 -12.47 17.01 -25.08
C SER A 64 -12.48 17.69 -26.45
N ALA A 65 -12.74 16.94 -27.53
CA ALA A 65 -12.84 17.45 -28.89
C ALA A 65 -14.20 18.11 -29.21
N GLU A 66 -15.27 17.75 -28.50
CA GLU A 66 -16.63 18.19 -28.83
C GLU A 66 -17.22 19.17 -27.81
N GLN A 67 -17.24 18.84 -26.50
CA GLN A 67 -17.46 19.72 -25.34
C GLN A 67 -17.24 18.93 -24.03
N PRO A 68 -16.56 19.51 -23.01
CA PRO A 68 -16.24 18.79 -21.78
C PRO A 68 -17.48 18.60 -20.89
N ARG A 69 -18.13 17.44 -21.02
CA ARG A 69 -19.10 16.92 -20.04
C ARG A 69 -18.62 15.57 -19.53
N PHE A 70 -19.05 15.15 -18.35
CA PHE A 70 -18.82 13.77 -17.89
C PHE A 70 -19.97 12.91 -18.40
N SER A 71 -19.67 11.87 -19.18
CA SER A 71 -20.69 10.96 -19.71
C SER A 71 -21.16 9.95 -18.65
N ALA A 72 -22.26 9.24 -18.94
CA ALA A 72 -22.64 8.09 -18.13
C ALA A 72 -21.59 6.97 -18.20
N LEU A 73 -20.90 6.82 -19.34
CA LEU A 73 -19.85 5.82 -19.53
C LEU A 73 -18.58 6.17 -18.74
N SER A 74 -18.10 7.42 -18.79
CA SER A 74 -16.97 7.86 -17.97
C SER A 74 -17.22 7.65 -16.48
N THR A 75 -18.46 7.87 -16.02
CA THR A 75 -18.87 7.60 -14.62
C THR A 75 -18.74 6.12 -14.28
N VAL A 76 -19.14 5.22 -15.18
CA VAL A 76 -19.01 3.78 -15.01
C VAL A 76 -17.54 3.35 -15.00
N TYR A 77 -16.73 3.82 -15.96
CA TYR A 77 -15.29 3.51 -16.01
C TYR A 77 -14.55 4.02 -14.77
N PHE A 78 -14.86 5.23 -14.31
CA PHE A 78 -14.31 5.79 -13.09
C PHE A 78 -14.70 4.98 -11.85
N SER A 79 -15.94 4.50 -11.78
CA SER A 79 -16.41 3.64 -10.69
C SER A 79 -15.68 2.30 -10.65
N PHE A 80 -15.49 1.66 -11.82
CA PHE A 80 -14.69 0.43 -11.90
C PHE A 80 -13.22 0.67 -11.56
N PHE A 81 -12.64 1.79 -12.00
CA PHE A 81 -11.28 2.18 -11.65
C PHE A 81 -11.11 2.32 -10.13
N LEU A 82 -12.01 3.06 -9.46
CA LEU A 82 -11.98 3.21 -8.00
C LEU A 82 -12.19 1.88 -7.27
N ALA A 83 -13.14 1.06 -7.71
CA ALA A 83 -13.37 -0.26 -7.12
C ALA A 83 -12.14 -1.15 -7.25
N ALA A 84 -11.51 -1.19 -8.44
CA ALA A 84 -10.29 -1.95 -8.68
C ALA A 84 -9.12 -1.46 -7.82
N LEU A 85 -8.99 -0.14 -7.62
CA LEU A 85 -7.96 0.46 -6.78
C LEU A 85 -8.12 0.06 -5.31
N VAL A 86 -9.34 0.15 -4.77
CA VAL A 86 -9.65 -0.27 -3.40
C VAL A 86 -9.40 -1.77 -3.21
N LEU A 87 -9.83 -2.60 -4.17
CA LEU A 87 -9.59 -4.05 -4.13
C LEU A 87 -8.09 -4.38 -4.16
N CYS A 88 -7.33 -3.72 -5.04
CA CYS A 88 -5.87 -3.88 -5.09
C CYS A 88 -5.23 -3.53 -3.75
N PHE A 89 -5.61 -2.40 -3.15
CA PHE A 89 -5.10 -1.98 -1.86
C PHE A 89 -5.38 -3.02 -0.77
N LEU A 90 -6.61 -3.52 -0.67
CA LEU A 90 -7.01 -4.54 0.30
C LEU A 90 -6.25 -5.85 0.14
N ILE A 91 -6.08 -6.30 -1.12
CA ILE A 91 -5.33 -7.52 -1.43
C ILE A 91 -3.87 -7.34 -1.06
N VAL A 92 -3.25 -6.22 -1.43
CA VAL A 92 -1.85 -5.92 -1.11
C VAL A 92 -1.63 -5.92 0.40
N VAL A 93 -2.51 -5.23 1.16
CA VAL A 93 -2.47 -5.23 2.64
C VAL A 93 -2.53 -6.65 3.19
N THR A 94 -3.55 -7.41 2.79
CA THR A 94 -3.80 -8.74 3.36
C THR A 94 -2.68 -9.71 3.00
N VAL A 95 -2.28 -9.77 1.73
CA VAL A 95 -1.23 -10.69 1.26
C VAL A 95 0.12 -10.35 1.88
N THR A 96 0.48 -9.07 2.00
CA THR A 96 1.75 -8.66 2.61
C THR A 96 1.81 -9.09 4.07
N TYR A 97 0.77 -8.80 4.88
CA TYR A 97 0.75 -9.24 6.27
C TYR A 97 0.65 -10.76 6.40
N SER A 98 -0.05 -11.46 5.50
CA SER A 98 -0.08 -12.92 5.47
C SER A 98 1.30 -13.51 5.17
N TYR A 99 2.02 -12.97 4.18
CA TYR A 99 3.38 -13.40 3.85
C TYR A 99 4.34 -13.17 5.02
N ILE A 100 4.31 -11.99 5.62
CA ILE A 100 5.13 -11.66 6.80
C ILE A 100 4.80 -12.60 7.96
N ALA A 101 3.51 -12.86 8.21
CA ALA A 101 3.12 -13.76 9.28
C ALA A 101 3.65 -15.19 9.07
N MET A 102 3.62 -15.71 7.84
CA MET A 102 4.20 -17.01 7.50
C MET A 102 5.72 -17.01 7.61
N TYR A 103 6.38 -15.97 7.10
CA TYR A 103 7.83 -15.80 7.20
C TYR A 103 8.30 -15.76 8.65
N VAL A 104 7.59 -15.03 9.54
CA VAL A 104 7.94 -14.97 10.97
C VAL A 104 7.68 -16.31 11.69
N LYS A 105 6.62 -17.04 11.32
CA LYS A 105 6.23 -18.30 11.99
C LYS A 105 7.09 -19.48 11.56
N LYS A 106 7.44 -19.56 10.28
CA LYS A 106 8.09 -20.74 9.69
C LYS A 106 9.51 -20.49 9.19
N GLY A 107 9.94 -19.23 9.15
CA GLY A 107 11.25 -18.84 8.63
C GLY A 107 11.29 -18.80 7.11
N LYS A 108 12.45 -18.38 6.58
CA LYS A 108 12.72 -18.38 5.15
C LYS A 108 12.66 -19.81 4.60
N ASP A 109 12.04 -19.98 3.43
CA ASP A 109 11.84 -21.27 2.75
C ASP A 109 11.05 -22.32 3.56
N GLY A 110 10.48 -21.94 4.71
CA GLY A 110 9.73 -22.83 5.61
C GLY A 110 8.23 -22.93 5.32
N PHE A 111 7.74 -22.24 4.29
CA PHE A 111 6.32 -22.21 3.92
C PHE A 111 6.15 -22.19 2.41
N VAL A 112 5.00 -22.67 1.93
CA VAL A 112 4.63 -22.62 0.51
C VAL A 112 3.63 -21.50 0.22
N ALA A 113 3.48 -21.13 -1.04
CA ALA A 113 2.61 -20.03 -1.47
C ALA A 113 1.12 -20.28 -1.13
N GLU A 114 0.71 -21.55 -1.07
CA GLU A 114 -0.64 -21.97 -0.73
C GLU A 114 -1.01 -21.56 0.69
N GLU A 115 -0.07 -21.64 1.64
CA GLU A 115 -0.30 -21.26 3.04
C GLU A 115 -0.51 -19.75 3.21
N VAL A 116 0.21 -18.94 2.42
CA VAL A 116 -0.03 -17.49 2.33
C VAL A 116 -1.45 -17.24 1.80
N GLY A 117 -1.86 -18.01 0.80
CA GLY A 117 -3.20 -17.96 0.22
C GLY A 117 -4.32 -18.34 1.19
N GLU A 118 -4.11 -19.33 2.03
CA GLU A 118 -5.06 -19.72 3.09
C GLU A 118 -5.23 -18.59 4.12
N LEU A 119 -4.12 -18.02 4.58
CA LEU A 119 -4.16 -16.93 5.54
C LEU A 119 -4.76 -15.64 4.94
N TYR A 120 -4.52 -15.41 3.64
CA TYR A 120 -5.17 -14.35 2.87
C TYR A 120 -6.69 -14.54 2.83
N LYS A 121 -7.17 -15.70 2.37
CA LYS A 121 -8.61 -16.00 2.25
C LYS A 121 -9.32 -15.92 3.60
N LYS A 122 -8.65 -16.37 4.67
CA LYS A 122 -9.17 -16.32 6.04
C LYS A 122 -9.38 -14.88 6.52
N ASN A 123 -8.47 -13.97 6.19
CA ASN A 123 -8.43 -12.64 6.79
C ASN A 123 -8.94 -11.51 5.88
N VAL A 124 -9.08 -11.71 4.56
CA VAL A 124 -9.40 -10.61 3.63
C VAL A 124 -10.68 -9.83 4.02
N LEU A 125 -11.73 -10.53 4.46
CA LEU A 125 -12.97 -9.89 4.91
C LEU A 125 -12.77 -9.13 6.23
N ASN A 126 -12.04 -9.71 7.18
CA ASN A 126 -11.76 -9.06 8.46
C ASN A 126 -10.84 -7.84 8.29
N VAL A 127 -9.86 -7.92 7.37
CA VAL A 127 -9.01 -6.79 7.00
C VAL A 127 -9.82 -5.69 6.32
N PHE A 128 -10.78 -6.04 5.45
CA PHE A 128 -11.69 -5.08 4.85
C PHE A 128 -12.53 -4.34 5.90
N ILE A 129 -13.21 -5.08 6.79
CA ILE A 129 -14.03 -4.49 7.85
C ILE A 129 -13.18 -3.65 8.79
N ALA A 130 -12.02 -4.17 9.23
CA ALA A 130 -11.09 -3.44 10.08
C ALA A 130 -10.59 -2.17 9.39
N GLY A 131 -10.23 -2.24 8.10
CA GLY A 131 -9.78 -1.08 7.32
C GLY A 131 -10.84 -0.01 7.20
N PHE A 132 -12.10 -0.41 6.98
CA PHE A 132 -13.24 0.51 6.97
C PHE A 132 -13.44 1.18 8.34
N LEU A 133 -13.35 0.42 9.44
CA LEU A 133 -13.44 0.96 10.80
C LEU A 133 -12.26 1.90 11.12
N VAL A 134 -11.05 1.59 10.67
CA VAL A 134 -9.88 2.47 10.81
C VAL A 134 -10.13 3.77 10.07
N TRP A 135 -10.61 3.70 8.82
CA TRP A 135 -10.92 4.88 8.02
C TRP A 135 -11.97 5.79 8.68
N ILE A 136 -13.08 5.22 9.18
CA ILE A 136 -14.09 5.98 9.93
C ILE A 136 -13.49 6.59 11.20
N SER A 137 -12.70 5.82 11.95
CA SER A 137 -12.10 6.30 13.21
C SER A 137 -11.15 7.48 12.97
N VAL A 138 -10.30 7.37 11.95
CA VAL A 138 -9.37 8.45 11.56
C VAL A 138 -10.14 9.65 11.03
N LEU A 139 -11.15 9.44 10.17
CA LEU A 139 -11.98 10.52 9.64
C LEU A 139 -12.72 11.27 10.75
N ALA A 140 -13.36 10.56 11.67
CA ALA A 140 -14.03 11.15 12.83
C ALA A 140 -13.03 11.93 13.70
N GLY A 141 -11.83 11.38 13.91
CA GLY A 141 -10.74 12.08 14.59
C GLY A 141 -10.39 13.39 13.91
N LEU A 142 -10.16 13.37 12.59
CA LEU A 142 -9.83 14.56 11.79
C LEU A 142 -10.94 15.61 11.78
N LEU A 143 -12.21 15.20 11.73
CA LEU A 143 -13.37 16.08 11.76
C LEU A 143 -13.56 16.78 13.11
N LEU A 144 -13.26 16.09 14.21
CA LEU A 144 -13.33 16.69 15.54
C LEU A 144 -12.21 17.71 15.74
N LEU A 145 -10.95 17.30 15.49
CA LEU A 145 -9.75 18.14 15.50
C LEU A 145 -8.62 17.41 14.75
N TYR A 146 -7.76 18.13 14.01
CA TYR A 146 -6.65 17.49 13.27
C TYR A 146 -5.73 16.60 14.14
N ILE A 147 -5.50 16.99 15.40
CA ILE A 147 -4.59 16.29 16.34
C ILE A 147 -5.09 14.86 16.65
N PRO A 148 -6.33 14.64 17.14
CA PRO A 148 -6.92 13.31 17.29
C PRO A 148 -6.84 12.42 16.05
N GLY A 149 -7.08 12.98 14.86
CA GLY A 149 -6.97 12.22 13.61
C GLY A 149 -5.55 11.70 13.34
N ILE A 150 -4.54 12.55 13.53
CA ILE A 150 -3.13 12.16 13.39
C ILE A 150 -2.75 11.11 14.44
N TYR A 151 -3.21 11.29 15.68
CA TYR A 151 -3.00 10.32 16.76
C TYR A 151 -3.55 8.93 16.40
N LEU A 152 -4.83 8.87 15.97
CA LEU A 152 -5.51 7.63 15.61
C LEU A 152 -4.89 6.98 14.38
N SER A 153 -4.51 7.73 13.35
CA SER A 153 -3.87 7.17 12.14
C SER A 153 -2.56 6.45 12.47
N THR A 154 -1.79 7.01 13.41
CA THR A 154 -0.53 6.42 13.87
C THR A 154 -0.78 5.20 14.75
N ALA A 155 -1.70 5.30 15.72
CA ALA A 155 -2.02 4.19 16.63
C ALA A 155 -2.58 2.99 15.87
N LEU A 156 -3.56 3.21 15.01
CA LEU A 156 -4.26 2.15 14.28
C LEU A 156 -3.43 1.53 13.13
N SER A 157 -2.22 2.03 12.85
CA SER A 157 -1.32 1.47 11.84
C SER A 157 -0.97 -0.01 12.09
N PHE A 158 -1.05 -0.48 13.34
CA PHE A 158 -0.77 -1.86 13.72
C PHE A 158 -1.99 -2.81 13.70
N VAL A 159 -3.20 -2.31 13.41
CA VAL A 159 -4.42 -3.14 13.47
C VAL A 159 -4.28 -4.39 12.60
N PHE A 160 -3.80 -4.21 11.37
CA PHE A 160 -3.72 -5.28 10.38
C PHE A 160 -2.70 -6.36 10.75
N ILE A 161 -1.52 -6.00 11.27
CA ILE A 161 -0.55 -7.01 11.70
C ILE A 161 -1.09 -7.78 12.91
N ILE A 162 -1.72 -7.13 13.88
CA ILE A 162 -2.28 -7.82 15.04
C ILE A 162 -3.38 -8.79 14.60
N LEU A 163 -4.28 -8.33 13.72
CA LEU A 163 -5.37 -9.14 13.19
C LEU A 163 -4.85 -10.38 12.44
N VAL A 164 -3.90 -10.21 11.52
CA VAL A 164 -3.42 -11.30 10.65
C VAL A 164 -2.40 -12.21 11.33
N TYR A 165 -1.40 -11.64 12.03
CA TYR A 165 -0.32 -12.41 12.65
C TYR A 165 -0.76 -13.07 13.96
N GLU A 166 -1.38 -12.31 14.87
CA GLU A 166 -1.86 -12.84 16.16
C GLU A 166 -3.20 -13.59 16.02
N ASN A 167 -3.86 -13.51 14.86
CA ASN A 167 -5.15 -14.16 14.60
C ASN A 167 -6.23 -13.73 15.62
N LYS A 168 -6.22 -12.44 15.96
CA LYS A 168 -7.17 -11.80 16.89
C LYS A 168 -8.43 -11.33 16.20
N THR A 169 -9.51 -11.17 16.96
CA THR A 169 -10.73 -10.51 16.48
C THR A 169 -10.48 -9.03 16.19
N ILE A 170 -11.37 -8.40 15.42
CA ILE A 170 -11.25 -6.98 15.06
C ILE A 170 -11.17 -6.11 16.32
N GLY A 171 -12.04 -6.33 17.31
CA GLY A 171 -12.05 -5.56 18.55
C GLY A 171 -10.75 -5.68 19.34
N GLU A 172 -10.23 -6.90 19.48
CA GLU A 172 -8.94 -7.15 20.16
C GLU A 172 -7.75 -6.57 19.39
N ALA A 173 -7.80 -6.56 18.06
CA ALA A 173 -6.78 -5.93 17.24
C ALA A 173 -6.77 -4.40 17.42
N PHE A 174 -7.94 -3.77 17.46
CA PHE A 174 -8.08 -2.35 17.73
C PHE A 174 -7.54 -1.96 19.10
N SER A 175 -8.00 -2.60 20.18
CA SER A 175 -7.52 -2.30 21.53
C SER A 175 -6.03 -2.60 21.69
N GLY A 176 -5.55 -3.70 21.10
CA GLY A 176 -4.15 -4.09 21.12
C GLY A 176 -3.20 -3.06 20.52
N THR A 177 -3.64 -2.27 19.53
CA THR A 177 -2.77 -1.22 18.96
C THR A 177 -2.40 -0.14 19.96
N PHE A 178 -3.34 0.28 20.81
CA PHE A 178 -3.12 1.30 21.83
C PHE A 178 -2.19 0.80 22.93
N GLU A 179 -2.24 -0.50 23.23
CA GLU A 179 -1.25 -1.12 24.09
C GLU A 179 0.12 -1.03 23.45
N ILE A 180 0.31 -1.56 22.23
CA ILE A 180 1.60 -1.58 21.51
C ILE A 180 2.25 -0.20 21.42
N ILE A 181 1.48 0.84 21.07
CA ILE A 181 2.03 2.18 20.87
C ILE A 181 2.30 2.96 22.16
N LYS A 182 1.79 2.51 23.32
CA LYS A 182 1.94 3.20 24.61
C LYS A 182 3.42 3.50 24.90
N GLY A 183 3.71 4.77 25.17
CA GLY A 183 5.08 5.27 25.44
C GLY A 183 5.97 5.43 24.20
N ASN A 184 5.51 5.05 23.01
CA ASN A 184 6.31 5.10 21.77
C ASN A 184 5.58 5.81 20.60
N TRP A 185 4.51 6.56 20.88
CA TRP A 185 3.70 7.20 19.83
C TRP A 185 4.51 8.14 18.93
N TRP A 186 5.29 9.06 19.50
CA TRP A 186 6.13 9.99 18.73
C TRP A 186 7.19 9.26 17.88
N TYR A 187 7.74 8.17 18.41
CA TYR A 187 8.71 7.33 17.69
C TYR A 187 8.06 6.65 16.48
N THR A 188 6.87 6.06 16.65
CA THR A 188 6.08 5.47 15.57
C THR A 188 5.67 6.51 14.54
N PHE A 189 5.18 7.66 14.99
CA PHE A 189 4.79 8.76 14.10
C PHE A 189 5.98 9.23 13.26
N ALA A 190 7.14 9.47 13.88
CA ALA A 190 8.35 9.90 13.18
C ALA A 190 8.80 8.87 12.13
N LEU A 191 8.74 7.56 12.42
CA LEU A 191 9.05 6.52 11.45
C LEU A 191 8.08 6.52 10.27
N ILE A 192 6.77 6.56 10.53
CA ILE A 192 5.74 6.60 9.47
C ILE A 192 5.90 7.87 8.63
N PHE A 193 6.15 9.01 9.27
CA PHE A 193 6.34 10.29 8.60
C PHE A 193 7.58 10.28 7.69
N VAL A 194 8.74 9.89 8.23
CA VAL A 194 9.99 9.83 7.45
C VAL A 194 9.90 8.81 6.32
N PHE A 195 9.30 7.63 6.57
CA PHE A 195 9.06 6.66 5.52
C PHE A 195 8.08 7.20 4.45
N GLY A 196 7.07 7.97 4.86
CA GLY A 196 6.16 8.68 3.97
C GLY A 196 6.88 9.69 3.07
N LEU A 197 7.89 10.40 3.58
CA LEU A 197 8.74 11.28 2.77
C LEU A 197 9.57 10.47 1.76
N ILE A 198 10.17 9.35 2.17
CA ILE A 198 10.92 8.46 1.27
C ILE A 198 9.98 7.90 0.18
N ALA A 199 8.78 7.47 0.56
CA ALA A 199 7.74 7.02 -0.35
C ALA A 199 7.31 8.09 -1.36
N GLY A 200 7.13 9.33 -0.92
CA GLY A 200 6.87 10.48 -1.80
C GLY A 200 8.03 10.74 -2.75
N LEU A 201 9.28 10.59 -2.29
CA LEU A 201 10.45 10.73 -3.18
C LEU A 201 10.50 9.62 -4.23
N MET A 202 10.15 8.38 -3.87
CA MET A 202 10.09 7.25 -4.81
C MET A 202 9.01 7.44 -5.88
N SER A 203 7.90 8.11 -5.57
CA SER A 203 6.83 8.33 -6.56
C SER A 203 7.21 9.34 -7.64
N TYR A 204 8.22 10.21 -7.41
CA TYR A 204 8.72 11.14 -8.42
C TYR A 204 9.30 10.44 -9.66
N VAL A 205 9.73 9.18 -9.55
CA VAL A 205 10.17 8.37 -10.70
C VAL A 205 9.10 8.32 -11.79
N VAL A 206 7.83 8.34 -11.42
CA VAL A 206 6.69 8.33 -12.36
C VAL A 206 6.06 9.71 -12.52
N LEU A 207 6.01 10.52 -11.44
CA LEU A 207 5.43 11.86 -11.52
C LEU A 207 6.22 12.78 -12.46
N ILE A 208 7.56 12.67 -12.52
CA ILE A 208 8.37 13.50 -13.42
C ILE A 208 7.97 13.26 -14.89
N PRO A 209 7.95 12.03 -15.43
CA PRO A 209 7.43 11.76 -16.77
C PRO A 209 6.01 12.30 -17.01
N ILE A 210 5.10 12.14 -16.04
CA ILE A 210 3.73 12.68 -16.13
C ILE A 210 3.76 14.20 -16.30
N TYR A 211 4.51 14.91 -15.44
CA TYR A 211 4.63 16.35 -15.52
C TYR A 211 5.29 16.81 -16.82
N LEU A 212 6.29 16.08 -17.32
CA LEU A 212 6.93 16.41 -18.60
C LEU A 212 5.91 16.35 -19.74
N VAL A 213 5.11 15.28 -19.85
CA VAL A 213 4.06 15.17 -20.87
C VAL A 213 3.09 16.34 -20.78
N VAL A 214 2.58 16.62 -19.59
CA VAL A 214 1.64 17.73 -19.34
C VAL A 214 2.26 19.08 -19.73
N LEU A 215 3.49 19.37 -19.29
CA LEU A 215 4.18 20.62 -19.60
C LEU A 215 4.45 20.79 -21.09
N THR A 216 4.90 19.74 -21.78
CA THR A 216 5.13 19.79 -23.23
C THR A 216 3.85 20.05 -24.00
N THR A 217 2.72 19.50 -23.55
CA THR A 217 1.41 19.76 -24.16
C THR A 217 0.99 21.21 -23.98
N PHE A 218 1.12 21.76 -22.77
CA PHE A 218 0.78 23.16 -22.52
C PHE A 218 1.69 24.14 -23.27
N ALA A 219 2.99 23.84 -23.36
CA ALA A 219 3.94 24.63 -24.15
C ALA A 219 3.63 24.57 -25.66
N GLY A 220 3.05 23.46 -26.13
CA GLY A 220 2.72 23.23 -27.54
C GLY A 220 1.36 23.77 -27.99
N GLY A 221 0.64 24.53 -27.16
CA GLY A 221 -0.67 25.11 -27.50
C GLY A 221 -1.84 24.59 -26.66
N GLY A 222 -1.61 23.69 -25.70
CA GLY A 222 -2.60 23.29 -24.70
C GLY A 222 -3.54 22.16 -25.10
N GLU A 223 -3.50 21.71 -26.35
CA GLU A 223 -4.29 20.57 -26.83
C GLU A 223 -3.51 19.26 -26.69
N PHE A 224 -4.06 18.31 -25.92
CA PHE A 224 -3.50 16.97 -25.84
C PHE A 224 -3.86 16.19 -27.10
N GLY A 225 -2.86 15.85 -27.92
CA GLY A 225 -3.04 14.86 -28.97
C GLY A 225 -3.27 13.45 -28.41
N TYR A 226 -3.89 12.58 -29.21
CA TYR A 226 -4.20 11.19 -28.83
C TYR A 226 -2.99 10.43 -28.24
N ILE A 227 -1.82 10.53 -28.88
CA ILE A 227 -0.60 9.85 -28.41
C ILE A 227 -0.20 10.32 -27.01
N SER A 228 -0.26 11.64 -26.75
CA SER A 228 0.05 12.20 -25.43
C SER A 228 -0.94 11.71 -24.37
N PHE A 229 -2.23 11.58 -24.72
CA PHE A 229 -3.24 10.97 -23.85
C PHE A 229 -2.91 9.51 -23.52
N VAL A 230 -2.61 8.67 -24.52
CA VAL A 230 -2.25 7.26 -24.32
C VAL A 230 -1.02 7.12 -23.42
N ILE A 231 0.01 7.94 -23.64
CA ILE A 231 1.21 7.96 -22.79
C ILE A 231 0.84 8.36 -21.36
N LEU A 232 0.05 9.42 -21.19
CA LEU A 232 -0.41 9.87 -19.87
C LEU A 232 -1.20 8.76 -19.16
N SER A 233 -2.07 8.06 -19.89
CA SER A 233 -2.88 6.97 -19.36
C SER A 233 -2.03 5.85 -18.79
N PHE A 234 -1.01 5.44 -19.56
CA PHE A 234 -0.06 4.42 -19.15
C PHE A 234 0.78 4.86 -17.94
N LEU A 235 1.25 6.12 -17.92
CA LEU A 235 2.05 6.65 -16.81
C LEU A 235 1.24 6.74 -15.52
N VAL A 236 -0.03 7.14 -15.57
CA VAL A 236 -0.91 7.18 -14.39
C VAL A 236 -1.21 5.76 -13.89
N PHE A 237 -1.46 4.80 -14.79
CA PHE A 237 -1.55 3.39 -14.41
C PHE A 237 -0.28 2.93 -13.67
N LEU A 238 0.90 3.23 -14.22
CA LEU A 238 2.19 2.88 -13.64
C LEU A 238 2.39 3.54 -12.27
N TYR A 239 1.91 4.78 -12.10
CA TYR A 239 1.94 5.48 -10.81
C TYR A 239 1.15 4.71 -9.74
N PHE A 240 -0.07 4.28 -10.05
CA PHE A 240 -0.87 3.49 -9.11
C PHE A 240 -0.26 2.12 -8.83
N ALA A 241 0.27 1.43 -9.85
CA ALA A 241 0.95 0.15 -9.67
C ALA A 241 2.18 0.26 -8.75
N ILE A 242 3.01 1.29 -8.94
CA ILE A 242 4.17 1.56 -8.07
C ILE A 242 3.73 2.00 -6.68
N TYR A 243 2.68 2.81 -6.56
CA TYR A 243 2.13 3.21 -5.26
C TYR A 243 1.67 1.99 -4.44
N LEU A 244 1.00 1.02 -5.06
CA LEU A 244 0.62 -0.23 -4.40
C LEU A 244 1.85 -1.01 -3.90
N PHE A 245 2.95 -1.01 -4.65
CA PHE A 245 4.21 -1.59 -4.21
C PHE A 245 4.79 -0.84 -3.00
N ILE A 246 4.82 0.49 -3.03
CA ILE A 246 5.29 1.32 -1.90
C ILE A 246 4.46 1.06 -0.63
N VAL A 247 3.14 0.90 -0.77
CA VAL A 247 2.25 0.52 0.33
C VAL A 247 2.68 -0.82 0.97
N SER A 248 3.07 -1.81 0.17
CA SER A 248 3.59 -3.09 0.70
C SER A 248 4.90 -2.90 1.49
N MET A 249 5.78 -2.00 1.04
CA MET A 249 7.02 -1.68 1.77
C MET A 249 6.74 -1.01 3.11
N GLN A 250 5.75 -0.12 3.16
CA GLN A 250 5.33 0.51 4.42
C GLN A 250 4.77 -0.53 5.41
N GLN A 251 4.03 -1.53 4.94
CA GLN A 251 3.51 -2.61 5.79
C GLN A 251 4.63 -3.51 6.33
N ILE A 252 5.65 -3.77 5.52
CA ILE A 252 6.86 -4.47 5.96
C ILE A 252 7.57 -3.65 7.05
N MET A 253 7.71 -2.33 6.87
CA MET A 253 8.29 -1.43 7.88
C MET A 253 7.51 -1.48 9.20
N LEU A 254 6.18 -1.33 9.11
CA LEU A 254 5.29 -1.42 10.27
C LEU A 254 5.40 -2.77 10.98
N SER A 255 5.63 -3.84 10.22
CA SER A 255 5.86 -5.17 10.81
C SER A 255 7.15 -5.23 11.60
N PHE A 256 8.26 -4.71 11.08
CA PHE A 256 9.52 -4.60 11.82
C PHE A 256 9.38 -3.75 13.08
N LEU A 257 8.69 -2.62 12.96
CA LEU A 257 8.41 -1.74 14.09
C LEU A 257 7.55 -2.44 15.15
N TYR A 258 6.49 -3.14 14.74
CA TYR A 258 5.61 -3.88 15.63
C TYR A 258 6.38 -4.90 16.48
N PHE A 259 7.24 -5.72 15.87
CA PHE A 259 8.06 -6.67 16.62
C PHE A 259 9.09 -5.97 17.50
N THR A 260 9.71 -4.88 17.03
CA THR A 260 10.64 -4.09 17.84
C THR A 260 9.97 -3.51 19.09
N LEU A 261 8.75 -2.99 18.98
CA LEU A 261 8.00 -2.45 20.12
C LEU A 261 7.56 -3.55 21.09
N LYS A 262 7.25 -4.75 20.57
CA LYS A 262 6.88 -5.91 21.40
C LYS A 262 8.06 -6.43 22.23
N GLU A 263 9.27 -6.43 21.66
CA GLU A 263 10.52 -6.83 22.35
C GLU A 263 11.05 -5.77 23.35
N LYS A 264 10.56 -4.53 23.29
CA LYS A 264 10.92 -3.46 24.25
C LYS A 264 10.13 -3.52 25.55
N LYS A 265 9.04 -4.27 25.60
CA LYS A 265 8.17 -4.45 26.77
C LYS A 265 8.50 -5.75 27.47
#